data_AF-A0A1S3CTR5-F1
#
_entry.id   AF-A0A1S3CTR5-F1
#
_cell.length_a   1.000
_cell.length_b   1.000
_cell.length_c   1.000
_cell.angle_alpha   90.00
_cell.angle_beta   90.00
_cell.angle_gamma   90.00
#
_symmetry.space_group_name_H-M   'P 1'
#
loop_
_entity.id
_entity.type
_entity.pdbx_description
1 polymer ?
#
loop_
_entity_poly.entity_id
_entity_poly.type
_entity_poly.pdbx_seq_one_letter_code
_entity_poly.pdbx_strand_id
1 'polypeptide(L)'
;MIAASLLLLMEEEEAFWTLSAIVEDLLPASYYTPNLIGIQADQKVLRSLVASGLPQLELSLLQHDIELSLITLHWFLTLFASVVHFKILLRIWDLLFLDGSMVLFQITLGMLKIKD
;
A
#
# COMPACT_ATOMS: atom_id res chain seq x y z
N MET A 1 -13.24 -2.03 1.24
CA MET A 1 -12.86 -0.67 0.78
C MET A 1 -12.42 -0.67 -0.69
N ILE A 2 -11.53 -1.58 -1.13
CA ILE A 2 -11.12 -1.66 -2.55
C ILE A 2 -12.32 -1.92 -3.47
N ALA A 3 -13.04 -3.03 -3.28
CA ALA A 3 -14.23 -3.37 -4.07
C ALA A 3 -15.28 -2.24 -4.08
N ALA A 4 -15.59 -1.67 -2.91
CA ALA A 4 -16.52 -0.55 -2.80
C ALA A 4 -16.05 0.68 -3.59
N SER A 5 -14.75 0.98 -3.62
CA SER A 5 -14.20 2.10 -4.38
C SER A 5 -14.25 1.85 -5.88
N LEU A 6 -14.03 0.60 -6.32
CA LEU A 6 -14.21 0.21 -7.72
C LEU A 6 -15.66 0.34 -8.16
N LEU A 7 -16.62 -0.12 -7.35
CA LEU A 7 -18.06 0.00 -7.63
C LEU A 7 -18.57 1.45 -7.71
N LEU A 8 -17.82 2.43 -7.20
CA LEU A 8 -18.14 3.85 -7.40
C LEU A 8 -17.74 4.36 -8.79
N LEU A 9 -16.91 3.61 -9.51
CA LEU A 9 -16.28 4.03 -10.78
C LEU A 9 -16.76 3.23 -11.99
N MET A 10 -17.21 2.00 -11.79
CA MET A 10 -17.54 1.05 -12.85
C MET A 10 -18.67 0.11 -12.43
N GLU A 11 -19.24 -0.61 -13.41
CA GLU A 11 -20.31 -1.57 -13.16
C GLU A 11 -19.80 -2.79 -12.35
N GLU A 12 -20.73 -3.55 -11.76
CA GLU A 12 -20.39 -4.66 -10.85
C GLU A 12 -19.43 -5.69 -11.47
N GLU A 13 -19.69 -6.09 -12.71
CA GLU A 13 -18.86 -7.07 -13.42
C GLU A 13 -17.44 -6.54 -13.66
N GLU A 14 -17.31 -5.29 -14.09
CA GLU A 14 -16.02 -4.64 -14.32
C GLU A 14 -15.24 -4.49 -13.02
N ALA A 15 -15.93 -4.13 -11.93
CA ALA A 15 -15.34 -4.01 -10.60
C ALA A 15 -14.83 -5.35 -10.08
N PHE A 16 -15.57 -6.44 -10.33
CA PHE A 16 -15.16 -7.79 -9.99
C PHE A 16 -13.88 -8.19 -10.74
N TRP A 17 -13.86 -8.05 -12.06
CA TRP A 17 -12.70 -8.43 -12.86
C TRP A 17 -11.48 -7.56 -12.57
N THR A 18 -11.69 -6.27 -12.33
CA THR A 18 -10.61 -5.36 -11.90
C THR A 18 -10.03 -5.78 -10.56
N LEU A 19 -10.88 -6.17 -9.59
CA LEU A 19 -10.42 -6.66 -8.30
C LEU A 19 -9.64 -7.98 -8.43
N SER A 20 -10.10 -8.92 -9.27
CA SER A 20 -9.38 -10.17 -9.55
C SER A 20 -8.00 -9.88 -10.14
N ALA A 21 -7.91 -9.02 -11.17
CA ALA A 21 -6.64 -8.61 -11.75
C ALA A 21 -5.70 -7.92 -10.74
N ILE A 22 -6.23 -7.10 -9.82
CA ILE A 22 -5.43 -6.51 -8.73
C ILE A 22 -4.80 -7.60 -7.86
N VAL A 23 -5.58 -8.60 -7.48
CA VAL A 23 -5.16 -9.66 -6.53
C VAL A 23 -4.23 -10.67 -7.19
N GLU A 24 -4.47 -11.00 -8.45
CA GLU A 24 -3.82 -12.10 -9.16
C GLU A 24 -2.62 -11.64 -10.00
N ASP A 25 -2.70 -10.47 -10.63
CA ASP A 25 -1.71 -10.01 -11.61
C ASP A 25 -0.89 -8.81 -11.12
N LEU A 26 -1.53 -7.84 -10.45
CA LEU A 26 -0.90 -6.56 -10.10
C LEU A 26 -0.04 -6.64 -8.84
N LEU A 27 -0.53 -7.37 -7.82
CA LEU A 27 0.15 -7.52 -6.54
C LEU A 27 1.01 -8.78 -6.53
N PRO A 28 2.10 -8.79 -5.74
CA PRO A 28 2.88 -9.99 -5.53
C PRO A 28 2.03 -11.15 -5.01
N ALA A 29 2.43 -12.36 -5.38
CA ALA A 29 1.76 -13.58 -4.93
C ALA A 29 1.65 -13.64 -3.40
N SER A 30 0.58 -14.27 -2.92
CA SER A 30 0.32 -14.49 -1.49
C SER A 30 0.04 -13.24 -0.66
N TYR A 31 -0.31 -12.11 -1.28
CA TYR A 31 -0.67 -10.87 -0.58
C TYR A 31 -1.89 -10.99 0.33
N TYR A 32 -2.95 -11.68 -0.13
CA TYR A 32 -4.21 -11.89 0.59
C TYR A 32 -4.40 -13.33 1.08
N THR A 33 -3.31 -14.06 1.30
CA THR A 33 -3.34 -15.39 1.93
C THR A 33 -3.55 -15.27 3.45
N PRO A 34 -4.04 -16.32 4.15
CA PRO A 34 -4.18 -16.27 5.62
C PRO A 34 -2.89 -15.89 6.36
N ASN A 35 -1.74 -16.27 5.81
CA ASN A 35 -0.44 -16.00 6.39
C ASN A 35 0.17 -14.68 5.90
N LEU A 36 -0.44 -14.00 4.92
CA LEU A 36 -0.02 -12.68 4.44
C LEU A 36 1.47 -12.61 4.05
N ILE A 37 2.01 -13.69 3.46
CA ILE A 37 3.46 -13.82 3.23
C ILE A 37 3.96 -12.74 2.25
N GLY A 38 3.18 -12.45 1.20
CA GLY A 38 3.56 -11.45 0.19
C GLY A 38 3.69 -10.05 0.80
N ILE A 39 2.70 -9.63 1.57
CA ILE A 39 2.72 -8.30 2.20
C ILE A 39 3.76 -8.22 3.33
N GLN A 40 4.01 -9.30 4.08
CA GLN A 40 5.10 -9.31 5.08
C GLN A 40 6.48 -9.10 4.44
N ALA A 41 6.71 -9.67 3.25
CA ALA A 41 7.94 -9.42 2.50
C ALA A 41 8.05 -7.94 2.13
N ASP A 42 6.97 -7.35 1.64
CA ASP A 42 6.94 -5.93 1.26
C ASP A 42 7.08 -4.98 2.46
N GLN A 43 6.52 -5.33 3.63
CA GLN A 43 6.77 -4.56 4.86
C GLN A 43 8.27 -4.55 5.26
N LYS A 44 8.98 -5.67 5.06
CA LYS A 44 10.43 -5.73 5.30
C LYS A 44 11.23 -4.90 4.29
N VAL A 45 10.84 -4.94 3.01
CA VAL A 45 11.42 -4.09 1.97
C VAL A 45 11.20 -2.61 2.32
N LEU A 46 9.98 -2.24 2.70
CA LEU A 46 9.65 -0.88 3.11
C LEU A 46 10.49 -0.43 4.31
N ARG A 47 10.68 -1.28 5.31
CA ARG A 47 11.54 -0.97 6.46
C ARG A 47 12.98 -0.67 6.03
N SER A 48 13.53 -1.43 5.08
CA SER A 48 14.86 -1.16 4.53
C SER A 48 14.92 0.16 3.76
N LEU A 49 13.86 0.51 3.02
CA LEU A 49 13.76 1.80 2.33
C LEU A 49 13.63 2.98 3.29
N VAL A 50 12.90 2.83 4.39
CA VAL A 50 12.82 3.86 5.44
C VAL A 50 14.16 4.04 6.14
N ALA A 51 14.83 2.95 6.51
CA ALA A 51 16.15 3.02 7.16
C ALA A 51 17.21 3.71 6.29
N SER A 52 17.15 3.54 4.96
CA SER A 52 18.08 4.17 4.02
C SER A 52 17.66 5.57 3.57
N GLY A 53 16.36 5.80 3.33
CA GLY A 53 15.83 7.05 2.78
C GLY A 53 15.40 8.08 3.82
N LEU A 54 15.02 7.65 5.03
CA LEU A 54 14.49 8.46 6.13
C LEU A 54 15.13 8.04 7.47
N PRO A 55 16.46 8.18 7.62
CA PRO A 55 17.18 7.67 8.80
C PRO A 55 16.75 8.33 10.12
N GLN A 56 16.25 9.57 10.09
CA GLN A 56 15.75 10.25 11.30
C GLN A 56 14.46 9.60 11.80
N LEU A 57 13.52 9.29 10.89
CA LEU A 57 12.32 8.53 11.21
C LEU A 57 12.66 7.17 11.77
N GLU A 58 13.58 6.45 11.13
CA GLU A 58 14.02 5.12 11.59
C GLU A 58 14.54 5.15 13.02
N LEU A 59 15.38 6.14 13.35
CA LEU A 59 15.88 6.34 14.71
C LEU A 59 14.75 6.61 15.70
N SER A 60 13.79 7.47 15.33
CA SER A 60 12.63 7.77 16.18
C SER A 60 11.77 6.54 16.42
N LEU A 61 11.52 5.73 15.40
CA LEU A 61 10.77 4.47 15.53
C LEU A 61 11.49 3.49 16.46
N LEU A 62 12.82 3.34 16.33
CA LEU A 62 13.61 2.47 17.20
C LEU A 62 13.64 2.96 18.66
N GLN A 63 13.76 4.27 18.87
CA GLN A 63 13.76 4.86 20.22
C GLN A 63 12.45 4.61 20.98
N HIS A 64 11.33 4.54 20.27
CA HIS A 64 10.01 4.34 20.85
C HIS A 64 9.50 2.90 20.74
N ASP A 65 10.32 1.97 20.25
CA ASP A 65 9.94 0.56 20.01
C ASP A 65 8.69 0.41 19.12
N ILE A 66 8.58 1.26 18.08
CA ILE A 66 7.46 1.25 17.15
C ILE A 66 7.82 0.46 15.90
N GLU A 67 7.12 -0.65 15.70
CA GLU A 67 7.21 -1.40 14.45
C GLU A 67 6.47 -0.67 13.33
N LEU A 68 7.17 -0.36 12.23
CA LEU A 68 6.60 0.37 11.08
C LEU A 68 5.36 -0.31 10.50
N SER A 69 5.33 -1.65 10.51
CA SER A 69 4.23 -2.46 9.97
C SER A 69 2.90 -2.19 10.68
N LEU A 70 2.92 -1.79 11.97
CA LEU A 70 1.71 -1.42 12.72
C LEU A 70 0.97 -0.22 12.10
N ILE A 71 1.71 0.61 11.36
CA ILE A 71 1.18 1.78 10.65
C ILE A 71 0.86 1.41 9.21
N THR A 72 1.81 0.77 8.52
CA THR A 72 1.80 0.68 7.05
C THR A 72 1.16 -0.59 6.50
N LEU A 73 0.98 -1.63 7.30
CA LEU A 73 0.36 -2.89 6.85
C LEU A 73 -1.07 -2.65 6.32
N HIS A 74 -1.86 -1.88 7.05
CA HIS A 74 -3.23 -1.56 6.64
C HIS A 74 -3.27 -0.72 5.35
N TRP A 75 -2.27 0.13 5.11
CA TRP A 75 -2.20 0.96 3.91
C TRP A 75 -2.03 0.10 2.66
N PHE A 76 -1.13 -0.89 2.73
CA PHE A 76 -0.89 -1.84 1.65
C PHE A 76 -2.08 -2.78 1.45
N LEU A 77 -2.67 -3.35 2.51
CA LEU A 77 -3.83 -4.25 2.40
C LEU A 77 -5.03 -3.61 1.71
N THR A 78 -5.20 -2.30 1.89
CA THR A 78 -6.34 -1.55 1.35
C THR A 78 -6.00 -0.75 0.10
N LEU A 79 -4.76 -0.81 -0.39
CA LEU A 79 -4.26 0.02 -1.49
C LEU A 79 -4.61 1.50 -1.27
N PHE A 80 -4.42 1.97 -0.03
CA PHE A 80 -4.78 3.31 0.46
C PHE A 80 -6.26 3.69 0.48
N ALA A 81 -7.18 2.78 0.08
CA ALA A 81 -8.61 3.10 -0.04
C ALA A 81 -9.29 3.50 1.28
N SER A 82 -8.72 3.14 2.43
CA SER A 82 -9.19 3.55 3.76
C SER A 82 -8.34 4.64 4.41
N VAL A 83 -7.31 5.14 3.73
CA VAL A 83 -6.25 5.96 4.33
C VAL A 83 -6.32 7.41 3.87
N VAL A 84 -6.64 7.63 2.60
CA VAL A 84 -6.63 8.97 1.97
C VAL A 84 -8.01 9.36 1.44
N HIS A 85 -8.20 10.65 1.19
CA HIS A 85 -9.41 11.13 0.53
C HIS A 85 -9.54 10.55 -0.88
N PHE A 86 -10.78 10.30 -1.32
CA PHE A 86 -11.08 9.62 -2.58
C PHE A 86 -10.39 10.24 -3.81
N LYS A 87 -10.30 11.58 -3.89
CA LYS A 87 -9.57 12.25 -4.98
C LYS A 87 -8.09 11.89 -5.05
N ILE A 88 -7.45 11.69 -3.90
CA ILE A 88 -6.04 11.28 -3.79
C ILE A 88 -5.92 9.79 -4.13
N LEU A 89 -6.86 8.99 -3.63
CA LEU A 89 -6.93 7.56 -3.94
C LEU A 89 -6.91 7.30 -5.44
N LEU A 90 -7.73 8.02 -6.21
CA LEU A 90 -7.77 7.88 -7.67
C LEU A 90 -6.42 8.15 -8.32
N ARG A 91 -5.66 9.14 -7.84
CA ARG A 91 -4.31 9.42 -8.36
C ARG A 91 -3.30 8.35 -8.00
N ILE A 92 -3.40 7.78 -6.79
CA ILE A 92 -2.57 6.65 -6.40
C ILE A 92 -2.90 5.44 -7.28
N TRP A 93 -4.18 5.21 -7.55
CA TRP A 93 -4.63 4.08 -8.37
C TRP A 93 -4.28 4.25 -9.85
N ASP A 94 -4.37 5.47 -10.41
CA ASP A 94 -3.88 5.79 -11.76
C ASP A 94 -2.42 5.33 -11.92
N LEU A 95 -1.57 5.69 -10.95
CA LEU A 95 -0.16 5.28 -10.93
C LEU A 95 0.01 3.79 -10.68
N LEU A 96 -0.76 3.21 -9.75
CA LEU A 96 -0.68 1.79 -9.42
C LEU A 96 -0.98 0.90 -10.64
N PHE A 97 -1.99 1.26 -11.44
CA PHE A 97 -2.32 0.51 -12.66
C PHE A 97 -1.31 0.73 -13.79
N LEU A 98 -0.60 1.86 -13.80
CA LEU A 98 0.40 2.19 -14.82
C LEU A 98 1.78 1.58 -14.51
N ASP A 99 2.28 1.81 -13.30
CA ASP A 99 3.65 1.52 -12.87
C ASP A 99 3.74 0.29 -11.95
N GLY A 100 2.60 -0.28 -11.54
CA GLY A 100 2.53 -1.46 -10.71
C GLY A 100 2.73 -1.21 -9.21
N SER A 101 2.87 -2.30 -8.45
CA SER A 101 2.89 -2.32 -6.98
C SER A 101 4.04 -1.53 -6.34
N MET A 102 5.08 -1.17 -7.09
CA MET A 102 6.17 -0.28 -6.61
C MET A 102 5.64 1.08 -6.12
N VAL A 103 4.51 1.55 -6.68
CA VAL A 103 3.85 2.80 -6.28
C VAL A 103 3.49 2.80 -4.80
N LEU A 104 3.12 1.64 -4.23
CA LEU A 104 2.77 1.55 -2.80
C LEU A 104 3.93 2.00 -1.90
N PHE A 105 5.16 1.64 -2.25
CA PHE A 105 6.37 2.06 -1.53
C PHE A 105 6.64 3.55 -1.72
N GLN A 106 6.57 4.04 -2.95
CA GLN A 106 6.84 5.45 -3.28
C GLN A 106 5.88 6.39 -2.55
N ILE A 107 4.58 6.07 -2.58
CA ILE A 107 3.55 6.84 -1.87
C ILE A 107 3.77 6.78 -0.36
N THR A 108 4.08 5.59 0.18
CA THR A 108 4.35 5.44 1.62
C THR A 108 5.54 6.29 2.07
N LEU A 109 6.67 6.22 1.36
CA LEU A 109 7.85 7.04 1.65
C LEU A 109 7.54 8.53 1.54
N GLY A 110 6.79 8.94 0.52
CA GLY A 110 6.35 10.32 0.36
C GLY A 110 5.49 10.80 1.54
N MET A 111 4.51 9.99 1.98
CA MET A 111 3.65 10.31 3.12
C MET A 111 4.41 10.39 4.43
N LEU A 112 5.37 9.49 4.66
CA LEU A 112 6.21 9.50 5.86
C LEU A 112 7.13 10.72 5.86
N LYS A 113 7.76 11.04 4.72
CA LYS A 113 8.65 12.20 4.58
C LYS A 113 7.96 13.55 4.80
N ILE A 114 6.69 13.68 4.46
CA ILE A 114 5.93 14.94 4.70
C ILE A 114 5.80 15.21 6.21
N LYS A 115 5.90 14.18 7.05
CA LYS A 115 5.77 14.26 8.51
C LYS A 115 7.10 14.18 9.27
N ASP A 116 8.21 13.97 8.55
CA ASP A 116 9.57 14.16 9.06
C ASP A 116 9.95 15.64 9.05
#